data_AF-A0A2E9ZEI8-F1
#
_entry.id   AF-A0A2E9ZEI8-F1
#
_cell.length_a   1.000
_cell.length_b   1.000
_cell.length_c   1.000
_cell.angle_alpha   90.00
_cell.angle_beta   90.00
_cell.angle_gamma   90.00
#
_symmetry.space_group_name_H-M   'P 1'
#
loop_
_entity.id
_entity.type
_entity.pdbx_description
1 polymer ?
#
loop_
_entity_poly.entity_id
_entity_poly.type
_entity_poly.pdbx_seq_one_letter_code
_entity_poly.pdbx_strand_id
1 'polypeptide(L)' 'MIREFNRAISENTLNEVYARVQRYPWQALPDNSGWNLGADTAYMKELCRYWVSDFDCYRRNSMAGPC' A
#
# COMPACT_ATOMS: atom_id res chain seq x y z
N MET A 1 -3.65 -23.56 25.37
CA MET A 1 -5.01 -23.17 24.92
C MET A 1 -4.83 -22.38 23.62
N ILE A 2 -5.33 -22.90 22.50
CA ILE A 2 -5.20 -22.26 21.18
C ILE A 2 -6.49 -21.49 20.92
N ARG A 3 -6.38 -20.26 20.42
CA ARG A 3 -7.51 -19.40 20.05
C ARG A 3 -7.42 -19.06 18.57
N GLU A 4 -8.57 -19.03 17.91
CA GLU A 4 -8.65 -18.52 16.55
C GLU A 4 -8.31 -17.04 16.51
N PHE A 5 -7.51 -16.67 15.51
CA PHE A 5 -7.21 -15.29 15.18
C PHE A 5 -8.00 -14.92 13.94
N ASN A 6 -8.98 -14.04 14.11
CA ASN A 6 -9.70 -13.45 12.99
C ASN A 6 -9.04 -12.11 12.65
N ARG A 7 -8.34 -12.07 11.52
CA ARG A 7 -7.93 -10.81 10.91
C ARG A 7 -9.19 -10.27 10.25
N ALA A 8 -9.71 -9.15 10.71
CA ALA A 8 -10.76 -8.40 10.04
C ALA A 8 -10.30 -6.95 10.01
N ILE A 9 -9.94 -6.45 8.83
CA ILE A 9 -9.64 -5.03 8.65
C ILE A 9 -10.91 -4.30 8.25
N SER A 10 -11.16 -3.18 8.94
CA SER A 10 -12.27 -2.30 8.62
C SER A 10 -11.99 -1.53 7.32
N GLU A 11 -13.04 -1.28 6.55
CA GLU A 11 -12.94 -0.45 5.34
C GLU A 11 -12.42 0.95 5.66
N ASN A 12 -12.79 1.50 6.84
CA ASN A 12 -12.30 2.80 7.28
C ASN A 12 -10.77 2.81 7.44
N THR A 13 -10.19 1.78 8.05
CA THR A 13 -8.73 1.64 8.16
C THR A 13 -8.07 1.58 6.79
N LEU A 14 -8.66 0.85 5.84
CA LEU A 14 -8.12 0.75 4.48
C LEU A 14 -8.18 2.10 3.75
N ASN A 15 -9.30 2.80 3.86
CA ASN A 15 -9.50 4.14 3.27
C ASN A 15 -8.51 5.17 3.83
N GLU A 16 -8.24 5.13 5.13
CA GLU A 16 -7.24 6.00 5.77
C GLU A 16 -5.84 5.74 5.22
N VAL A 17 -5.46 4.48 5.02
CA VAL A 17 -4.17 4.11 4.41
C VAL A 17 -4.08 4.62 2.98
N TYR A 18 -5.11 4.40 2.15
CA TYR A 18 -5.12 4.89 0.76
C TYR A 18 -5.03 6.42 0.69
N ALA A 19 -5.75 7.14 1.56
CA ALA A 19 -5.67 8.59 1.63
C ALA A 19 -4.25 9.07 1.98
N ARG A 20 -3.54 8.37 2.87
CA ARG A 20 -2.14 8.71 3.22
C ARG A 20 -1.18 8.47 2.05
N VAL A 21 -1.33 7.36 1.34
CA VAL A 21 -0.50 7.03 0.17
C VAL A 21 -0.70 8.04 -0.96
N GLN A 22 -1.95 8.41 -1.25
CA GLN A 22 -2.28 9.40 -2.28
C GLN A 22 -1.76 10.81 -1.97
N ARG A 23 -1.70 11.17 -0.68
CA ARG A 23 -1.21 12.50 -0.21
C ARG A 23 0.29 12.55 0.01
N TYR A 24 1.02 11.48 -0.28
CA TYR A 24 2.47 11.45 -0.03
C TYR A 24 3.19 12.55 -0.85
N PRO A 25 4.03 13.40 -0.23
CA PRO A 25 4.61 14.57 -0.88
C PRO A 25 5.84 14.21 -1.73
N TRP A 26 5.64 13.50 -2.85
CA TRP A 26 6.71 13.06 -3.75
C TRP A 26 7.66 14.18 -4.20
N GLN A 27 7.14 15.41 -4.35
CA GLN A 27 7.91 16.60 -4.76
C GLN A 27 8.95 17.07 -3.72
N ALA A 28 8.84 16.61 -2.47
CA ALA A 28 9.80 16.94 -1.42
C ALA A 28 11.02 15.99 -1.45
N LEU A 29 10.97 14.91 -2.24
CA LEU A 29 12.10 14.00 -2.41
C LEU A 29 13.09 14.56 -3.44
N PRO A 30 14.40 14.33 -3.24
CA PRO A 30 15.39 14.62 -4.27
C PRO A 30 15.08 13.80 -5.52
N ASP A 31 15.33 14.37 -6.69
CA ASP A 31 15.26 13.63 -7.95
C ASP A 31 16.49 12.73 -8.08
N ASN A 32 16.40 11.57 -7.46
CA ASN A 32 17.45 10.56 -7.39
C ASN A 32 16.98 9.23 -7.98
N SER A 33 16.58 9.25 -9.24
CA SER A 33 16.22 8.03 -9.97
C SER A 33 17.36 6.99 -9.92
N GLY A 34 17.03 5.74 -9.62
CA GLY A 34 17.94 4.61 -9.49
C GLY A 34 17.91 3.95 -8.11
N TRP A 35 18.54 2.78 -8.00
CA TRP A 35 18.52 1.93 -6.79
C TRP A 35 19.73 2.12 -5.87
N ASN A 36 20.58 3.11 -6.17
CA ASN A 36 21.89 3.26 -5.53
C ASN A 36 21.79 3.68 -4.06
N LEU A 37 20.66 4.27 -3.64
CA LEU A 37 20.45 4.83 -2.30
C LEU A 37 19.18 4.28 -1.63
N GLY A 38 18.70 3.12 -2.08
CA GLY A 38 17.45 2.51 -1.60
C GLY A 38 16.47 2.26 -2.73
N ALA A 39 15.17 2.24 -2.38
CA ALA A 39 14.13 2.05 -3.38
C ALA A 39 14.11 3.22 -4.38
N ASP A 40 14.02 2.90 -5.66
CA ASP A 40 13.90 3.90 -6.70
C ASP A 40 12.60 4.71 -6.53
N THR A 41 12.72 6.04 -6.46
CA THR A 41 11.60 6.95 -6.20
C THR A 41 10.56 6.90 -7.33
N ALA A 42 10.99 6.73 -8.58
CA ALA A 42 10.10 6.63 -9.73
C ALA A 42 9.26 5.34 -9.68
N TYR A 43 9.92 4.21 -9.43
CA TYR A 43 9.27 2.92 -9.25
C TYR A 43 8.33 2.90 -8.06
N MET A 44 8.74 3.46 -6.91
CA MET A 44 7.87 3.51 -5.72
C MET A 44 6.60 4.33 -6.00
N LYS A 45 6.72 5.45 -6.71
CA LYS A 45 5.56 6.27 -7.10
C LYS A 45 4.62 5.50 -8.02
N GLU A 46 5.14 4.73 -8.96
CA GLU A 46 4.35 3.86 -9.84
C GLU A 46 3.66 2.73 -9.05
N LEU A 47 4.40 2.07 -8.15
CA LEU A 47 3.86 1.01 -7.30
C LEU A 47 2.74 1.52 -6.40
N CYS A 48 2.93 2.68 -5.76
CA CYS A 48 1.91 3.31 -4.94
C CYS A 48 0.67 3.68 -5.76
N ARG A 49 0.84 4.18 -6.99
CA ARG A 49 -0.27 4.45 -7.91
C ARG A 49 -1.06 3.17 -8.19
N TYR A 50 -0.39 2.11 -8.63
CA TYR A 50 -1.01 0.81 -8.90
C TYR A 50 -1.76 0.27 -7.67
N TRP A 51 -1.17 0.40 -6.48
CA TRP A 51 -1.77 -0.10 -5.24
C TRP A 51 -3.08 0.60 -4.89
N VAL A 52 -3.23 1.90 -5.17
CA VAL A 52 -4.46 2.65 -4.88
C VAL A 52 -5.47 2.62 -6.02
N SER A 53 -5.07 2.37 -7.28
CA SER A 53 -5.97 2.41 -8.43
C SER A 53 -6.45 1.04 -8.89
N ASP A 54 -5.55 0.07 -8.99
CA ASP A 54 -5.78 -1.17 -9.75
C ASP A 54 -5.71 -2.42 -8.87
N PHE A 55 -5.07 -2.32 -7.70
CA PHE A 55 -4.96 -3.44 -6.78
C PHE A 55 -6.25 -3.63 -5.97
N ASP A 56 -7.03 -4.64 -6.33
CA ASP A 56 -8.22 -5.05 -5.61
C ASP A 56 -7.87 -5.84 -4.34
N CYS A 57 -7.65 -5.11 -3.23
CA CYS A 57 -7.43 -5.70 -1.90
C CYS A 57 -8.57 -6.64 -1.48
N TYR A 58 -9.82 -6.35 -1.86
CA TYR A 58 -10.97 -7.17 -1.47
C TYR A 58 -11.01 -8.51 -2.21
N ARG A 59 -10.62 -8.54 -3.49
CA ARG A 59 -10.53 -9.79 -4.28
C ARG A 59 -9.45 -10.73 -3.73
N ARG A 60 -8.30 -10.22 -3.27
CA ARG A 60 -7.24 -11.05 -2.66
C ARG A 60 -7.71 -11.72 -1.35
N ASN A 61 -8.61 -11.07 -0.60
CA ASN A 61 -9.11 -11.57 0.69
C ASN A 61 -9.85 -12.91 0.60
N SER A 62 -10.27 -13.34 -0.61
CA SER A 62 -10.95 -14.61 -0.84
C SER A 62 -10.02 -15.84 -0.88
N MET A 63 -8.70 -15.67 -0.98
CA MET A 63 -7.74 -16.78 -1.01
C MET A 63 -6.75 -16.80 0.16
N ALA A 64 -6.60 -15.71 0.93
CA ALA A 64 -5.68 -15.66 2.06
C ALA A 64 -6.02 -14.56 3.11
N GLY A 65 -7.26 -14.50 3.61
CA GLY A 65 -7.66 -13.60 4.71
C GLY A 65 -7.54 -12.10 4.40
N PRO A 66 -8.15 -11.19 5.20
CA PRO A 66 -8.04 -9.77 4.92
C PRO A 66 -6.62 -9.28 5.17
N CYS A 67 -6.27 -8.18 4.51
CA CYS A 67 -5.09 -7.37 4.86
C CYS A 67 -5.02 -7.04 6.36
#